data_AF-A0A1B3X251-F1
#
_entry.id   AF-A0A1B3X251-F1
#
_cell.length_a   1.000
_cell.length_b   1.000
_cell.length_c   1.000
_cell.angle_alpha   90.00
_cell.angle_beta   90.00
_cell.angle_gamma   90.00
#
_symmetry.space_group_name_H-M   'P 1'
#
loop_
_entity.id
_entity.type
_entity.pdbx_description
1 polymer ?
#
loop_
_entity_poly.entity_id
_entity_poly.type
_entity_poly.pdbx_seq_one_letter_code
_entity_poly.pdbx_strand_id
1 'polypeptide(L)'
;MSLSTLSKRAAAPHHERGFSLLSTLLAVMILAVILSIAVPRFSAAMVTANTVKVQADLTALDTAVVLYQTTKGQPPKSLDDLTEYVTDIKNLKPPSGNVHVGAQELSMEGQTYKIEKKDNVWRATCAGHTAEEFHAKK
;
A
#
# COMPACT_ATOMS: atom_id res chain seq x y z
N MET A 1 -62.22 -11.97 53.92
CA MET A 1 -62.84 -11.20 52.82
C MET A 1 -61.76 -10.37 52.18
N SER A 2 -61.56 -10.62 50.89
CA SER A 2 -60.53 -10.08 50.00
C SER A 2 -60.63 -8.57 49.83
N LEU A 3 -59.52 -7.89 49.53
CA LEU A 3 -59.43 -6.76 48.59
C LEU A 3 -57.94 -6.39 48.39
N SER A 4 -57.27 -7.08 47.47
CA SER A 4 -55.99 -6.66 46.89
C SER A 4 -56.27 -5.82 45.64
N THR A 5 -56.03 -4.51 45.72
CA THR A 5 -56.13 -3.61 44.58
C THR A 5 -54.87 -3.70 43.72
N LEU A 6 -55.06 -4.20 42.49
CA LEU A 6 -54.02 -4.46 41.51
C LEU A 6 -53.51 -3.14 40.90
N SER A 7 -52.25 -2.79 41.18
CA SER A 7 -51.56 -1.65 40.57
C SER A 7 -51.29 -1.90 39.09
N LYS A 8 -52.04 -1.21 38.22
CA LYS A 8 -51.88 -1.26 36.76
C LYS A 8 -50.73 -0.34 36.34
N ARG A 9 -49.51 -0.87 36.26
CA ARG A 9 -48.38 -0.18 35.60
C ARG A 9 -48.60 -0.22 34.09
N ALA A 10 -48.94 0.92 33.49
CA ALA A 10 -48.94 1.07 32.05
C ALA A 10 -47.49 1.09 31.55
N ALA A 11 -47.08 0.05 30.84
CA ALA A 11 -45.82 0.01 30.10
C ALA A 11 -45.91 1.00 28.93
N ALA A 12 -44.93 1.90 28.81
CA ALA A 12 -44.80 2.76 27.65
C ALA A 12 -44.54 1.89 26.40
N PRO A 13 -45.21 2.14 25.26
CA PRO A 13 -44.94 1.41 24.05
C PRO A 13 -43.53 1.73 23.56
N HIS A 14 -42.67 0.70 23.53
CA HIS A 14 -41.40 0.76 22.81
C HIS A 14 -41.72 1.01 21.34
N HIS A 15 -41.50 2.24 20.86
CA HIS A 15 -41.53 2.54 19.43
C HIS A 15 -40.32 1.87 18.80
N GLU A 16 -40.49 0.64 18.35
CA GLU A 16 -39.54 0.00 17.45
C GLU A 16 -39.59 0.74 16.11
N ARG A 17 -38.77 1.79 15.98
CA ARG A 17 -38.53 2.46 14.71
C ARG A 17 -37.73 1.50 13.85
N GLY A 18 -38.45 0.64 13.12
CA GLY A 18 -37.89 -0.28 12.16
C GLY A 18 -37.16 0.44 11.03
N PHE A 19 -36.06 -0.16 10.60
CA PHE A 19 -35.27 0.25 9.45
C PHE A 19 -36.14 0.24 8.19
N SER A 20 -36.35 1.42 7.58
CA SER A 20 -37.15 1.51 6.36
C SER A 20 -36.29 1.19 5.15
N LEU A 21 -36.80 0.37 4.21
CA LEU A 21 -36.15 0.12 2.92
C LEU A 21 -35.88 1.42 2.15
N LEU A 22 -36.70 2.45 2.36
CA LEU A 22 -36.46 3.77 1.76
C LEU A 22 -35.18 4.41 2.31
N SER A 23 -34.93 4.27 3.61
CA SER A 23 -33.75 4.86 4.27
C SER A 23 -32.46 4.19 3.84
N THR A 24 -32.48 2.87 3.58
CA THR A 24 -31.31 2.17 3.04
C THR A 24 -31.06 2.51 1.59
N LEU A 25 -32.11 2.59 0.79
CA LEU A 25 -31.99 2.93 -0.63
C LEU A 25 -31.41 4.34 -0.79
N LEU A 26 -31.89 5.29 0.01
CA LEU A 26 -31.34 6.65 0.05
C LEU A 26 -29.88 6.66 0.53
N ALA A 27 -29.52 5.87 1.54
CA ALA A 27 -28.14 5.77 2.01
C ALA A 27 -27.19 5.21 0.94
N VAL A 28 -27.57 4.12 0.25
CA VAL A 28 -26.76 3.52 -0.81
C VAL A 28 -26.64 4.45 -2.02
N MET A 29 -27.67 5.22 -2.34
CA MET A 29 -27.60 6.27 -3.38
C MET A 29 -26.52 7.31 -3.09
N ILE A 30 -26.47 7.83 -1.86
CA ILE A 30 -25.44 8.82 -1.47
C ILE A 30 -24.05 8.16 -1.45
N LEU A 31 -23.94 6.92 -0.97
CA LEU A 31 -22.68 6.16 -0.99
C LEU A 31 -22.17 5.96 -2.42
N ALA A 32 -23.04 5.67 -3.39
CA ALA A 32 -22.64 5.49 -4.78
C ALA A 32 -22.02 6.76 -5.39
N VAL A 33 -22.58 7.94 -5.07
CA VAL A 33 -22.03 9.23 -5.53
C VAL A 33 -20.64 9.47 -4.96
N ILE A 34 -20.44 9.22 -3.66
CA ILE A 34 -19.12 9.40 -3.02
C ILE A 34 -18.10 8.41 -3.58
N LEU A 35 -18.48 7.13 -3.72
CA LEU A 35 -17.61 6.07 -4.23
C LEU A 35 -17.15 6.34 -5.67
N SER A 36 -18.00 6.94 -6.50
CA SER A 36 -17.66 7.29 -7.89
C SER A 36 -16.40 8.16 -7.99
N ILE A 37 -16.17 9.06 -7.02
CA ILE A 37 -14.99 9.94 -7.00
C ILE A 37 -13.88 9.34 -6.11
N ALA A 38 -14.25 8.65 -5.02
CA ALA A 38 -13.30 8.11 -4.06
C ALA A 38 -12.44 6.99 -4.65
N VAL A 39 -13.04 6.05 -5.40
CA VAL A 39 -12.33 4.89 -5.98
C VAL A 39 -11.19 5.29 -6.94
N PRO A 40 -11.41 6.11 -7.98
CA PRO A 40 -10.32 6.48 -8.90
C PRO A 40 -9.23 7.28 -8.19
N ARG A 41 -9.59 8.15 -7.23
CA ARG A 41 -8.62 8.92 -6.45
C ARG A 41 -7.77 8.02 -5.55
N PHE A 42 -8.38 7.05 -4.89
CA PHE A 42 -7.67 6.09 -4.04
C PHE A 42 -6.75 5.18 -4.85
N SER A 43 -7.21 4.71 -6.01
CA SER A 43 -6.40 3.91 -6.92
C SER A 43 -5.15 4.66 -7.39
N ALA A 44 -5.30 5.91 -7.85
CA ALA A 44 -4.16 6.75 -8.26
C ALA A 44 -3.17 7.02 -7.10
N ALA A 45 -3.68 7.26 -5.90
CA ALA A 45 -2.86 7.45 -4.70
C ALA A 45 -2.08 6.17 -4.33
N MET A 46 -2.70 4.99 -4.46
CA MET A 46 -2.05 3.70 -4.23
C MET A 46 -0.90 3.46 -5.20
N VAL A 47 -1.10 3.71 -6.50
CA VAL A 47 -0.02 3.58 -7.51
C VAL A 47 1.14 4.51 -7.18
N THR A 48 0.84 5.76 -6.85
CA THR A 48 1.87 6.74 -6.45
C THR A 48 2.60 6.31 -5.18
N ALA A 49 1.89 5.82 -4.16
CA ALA A 49 2.52 5.33 -2.94
C ALA A 49 3.44 4.13 -3.21
N ASN A 50 3.02 3.22 -4.09
CA ASN A 50 3.84 2.07 -4.48
C ASN A 50 5.11 2.51 -5.23
N THR A 51 5.03 3.52 -6.11
CA THR A 51 6.21 4.07 -6.80
C THR A 51 7.25 4.62 -5.84
N VAL A 52 6.81 5.44 -4.88
CA VAL A 52 7.69 6.07 -3.90
C VAL A 52 8.32 5.02 -2.98
N LYS A 53 7.59 3.96 -2.65
CA LYS A 53 8.14 2.83 -1.88
C LYS A 53 9.26 2.12 -2.64
N VAL A 54 9.01 1.71 -3.89
CA VAL A 54 10.03 1.06 -4.72
C VAL A 54 11.24 1.98 -4.91
N GLN A 55 11.01 3.26 -5.17
CA GLN A 55 12.07 4.26 -5.31
C GLN A 55 12.91 4.39 -4.04
N ALA A 56 12.26 4.48 -2.87
CA ALA A 56 12.94 4.58 -1.58
C ALA A 56 13.74 3.31 -1.26
N ASP A 57 13.17 2.13 -1.51
CA ASP A 57 13.83 0.84 -1.33
C ASP A 57 15.09 0.74 -2.22
N LEU A 58 14.96 1.08 -3.51
CA LEU A 58 16.10 1.07 -4.44
C LEU A 58 17.18 2.09 -4.04
N THR A 59 16.79 3.28 -3.59
CA THR A 59 17.75 4.31 -3.13
C THR A 59 18.49 3.86 -1.86
N ALA A 60 17.79 3.20 -0.94
CA ALA A 60 18.39 2.62 0.26
C ALA A 60 19.36 1.49 -0.10
N LEU A 61 18.97 0.60 -1.03
CA LEU A 61 19.83 -0.45 -1.53
C LEU A 61 21.06 0.10 -2.25
N ASP A 62 20.92 1.11 -3.10
CA ASP A 62 22.06 1.77 -3.77
C ASP A 62 23.04 2.36 -2.76
N THR A 63 22.53 3.00 -1.71
CA THR A 63 23.37 3.52 -0.60
C THR A 63 24.11 2.39 0.11
N ALA A 64 23.44 1.27 0.37
CA ALA A 64 24.06 0.09 0.96
C ALA A 64 25.13 -0.55 0.05
N VAL A 65 24.90 -0.59 -1.26
CA VAL A 65 25.87 -1.08 -2.25
C VAL A 65 27.14 -0.23 -2.24
N VAL A 66 27.00 1.10 -2.21
CA VAL A 66 28.15 2.02 -2.13
C VAL A 66 28.90 1.84 -0.81
N LEU A 67 28.18 1.70 0.30
CA LEU A 67 28.80 1.47 1.61
C LEU A 67 29.55 0.14 1.65
N TYR A 68 28.96 -0.94 1.14
CA TYR A 68 29.60 -2.26 1.03
C TYR A 68 30.89 -2.20 0.19
N GLN A 69 30.86 -1.51 -0.96
CA GLN A 69 32.05 -1.33 -1.79
C GLN A 69 33.14 -0.54 -1.07
N THR A 70 32.75 0.44 -0.26
CA THR A 70 33.70 1.27 0.50
C THR A 70 34.37 0.47 1.62
N THR A 71 33.62 -0.41 2.30
CA THR A 71 34.14 -1.18 3.45
C THR A 71 34.89 -2.46 3.04
N LYS A 72 34.41 -3.17 2.01
CA LYS A 72 34.97 -4.46 1.56
C LYS A 72 35.85 -4.34 0.32
N GLY A 73 35.83 -3.20 -0.39
CA GLY A 73 36.60 -2.98 -1.61
C GLY A 73 36.13 -3.77 -2.83
N GLN A 74 35.02 -4.50 -2.72
CA GLN A 74 34.43 -5.31 -3.80
C GLN A 74 32.93 -5.05 -3.89
N PRO A 75 32.32 -5.15 -5.08
CA PRO A 75 30.88 -5.02 -5.24
C PRO A 75 30.14 -6.26 -4.71
N PRO A 76 28.94 -6.08 -4.14
CA PRO A 76 28.10 -7.20 -3.71
C PRO A 76 27.68 -8.04 -4.92
N LYS A 77 27.72 -9.37 -4.78
CA LYS A 77 27.31 -10.32 -5.83
C LYS A 77 25.81 -10.57 -5.80
N SER A 78 25.21 -10.48 -4.61
CA SER A 78 23.79 -10.73 -4.37
C SER A 78 23.23 -9.77 -3.32
N LEU A 79 21.90 -9.63 -3.29
CA LEU A 79 21.22 -8.87 -2.23
C LEU A 79 21.54 -9.39 -0.83
N ASP A 80 21.78 -10.70 -0.68
CA ASP A 80 22.14 -11.30 0.61
C ASP A 80 23.45 -10.74 1.20
N ASP A 81 24.37 -10.25 0.36
CA ASP A 81 25.63 -9.65 0.81
C ASP A 81 25.40 -8.30 1.51
N LEU A 82 24.25 -7.66 1.27
CA LEU A 82 23.87 -6.39 1.86
C LEU A 82 23.19 -6.54 3.23
N THR A 83 23.00 -7.77 3.73
CA THR A 83 22.29 -8.05 5.01
C THR A 83 22.91 -7.36 6.24
N GLU A 84 24.19 -7.02 6.17
CA GLU A 84 24.90 -6.25 7.20
C GLU A 84 24.51 -4.75 7.20
N TYR A 85 23.97 -4.25 6.07
CA TYR A 85 23.70 -2.83 5.84
C TYR A 85 22.21 -2.49 5.69
N VAL A 86 21.36 -3.47 5.35
CA VAL A 86 19.91 -3.27 5.22
C VAL A 86 19.18 -4.33 6.06
N THR A 87 18.27 -3.86 6.91
CA THR A 87 17.41 -4.73 7.73
C THR A 87 16.36 -5.42 6.87
N ASP A 88 16.06 -6.69 7.16
CA ASP A 88 14.97 -7.45 6.54
C ASP A 88 15.06 -7.64 5.01
N ILE A 89 16.27 -7.71 4.43
CA ILE A 89 16.46 -7.95 2.98
C ILE A 89 15.71 -9.18 2.46
N LYS A 90 15.65 -10.25 3.26
CA LYS A 90 14.95 -11.49 2.87
C LYS A 90 13.44 -11.30 2.71
N ASN A 91 12.88 -10.29 3.39
CA ASN A 91 11.47 -9.91 3.34
C ASN A 91 11.23 -8.70 2.43
N LEU A 92 12.28 -8.02 1.98
CA LEU A 92 12.19 -6.87 1.11
C LEU A 92 11.66 -7.32 -0.26
N LYS A 93 10.38 -7.02 -0.50
CA LYS A 93 9.69 -7.29 -1.76
C LYS A 93 9.00 -6.00 -2.22
N PRO A 94 9.01 -5.71 -3.53
CA PRO A 94 8.25 -4.60 -4.05
C PRO A 94 6.76 -4.80 -3.71
N PRO A 95 6.02 -3.70 -3.48
CA PRO A 95 4.60 -3.76 -3.16
C PRO A 95 3.82 -4.42 -4.29
N SER A 96 2.88 -5.30 -3.93
CA SER A 96 1.96 -5.88 -4.90
C SER A 96 1.03 -4.79 -5.44
N GLY A 97 1.02 -4.62 -6.76
CA GLY A 97 0.17 -3.66 -7.46
C GLY A 97 0.92 -2.89 -8.53
N ASN A 98 0.24 -1.91 -9.12
CA ASN A 98 0.81 -1.10 -10.20
C ASN A 98 1.73 -0.02 -9.63
N VAL A 99 2.77 0.30 -10.39
CA VAL A 99 3.67 1.44 -10.18
C VAL A 99 3.89 2.19 -11.50
N HIS A 100 4.06 3.51 -11.43
CA HIS A 100 4.59 4.32 -12.52
C HIS A 100 6.10 4.15 -12.70
N VAL A 101 6.49 3.81 -13.93
CA VAL A 101 7.86 3.91 -14.43
C VAL A 101 7.82 4.82 -15.64
N GLY A 102 8.27 6.06 -15.46
CA GLY A 102 8.07 7.12 -16.44
C GLY A 102 6.58 7.30 -16.82
N ALA A 103 6.28 7.12 -18.11
CA ALA A 103 4.92 7.25 -18.64
C ALA A 103 4.09 5.95 -18.55
N GLN A 104 4.68 4.84 -18.13
CA GLN A 104 4.06 3.50 -18.20
C GLN A 104 3.75 2.94 -16.81
N GLU A 105 2.61 2.27 -16.68
CA GLU A 105 2.26 1.51 -15.48
C GLU A 105 2.78 0.08 -15.62
N LEU A 106 3.60 -0.35 -14.66
CA LEU A 106 4.11 -1.71 -14.54
C LEU A 106 3.47 -2.39 -13.33
N SER A 107 3.05 -3.65 -13.50
CA SER A 107 2.63 -4.49 -12.38
C SER A 107 3.86 -5.05 -11.67
N MET A 108 3.93 -4.84 -10.36
CA MET A 108 5.01 -5.36 -9.50
C MET A 108 4.70 -6.74 -8.90
N GLU A 109 3.64 -7.40 -9.37
CA GLU A 109 3.28 -8.75 -8.92
C GLU A 109 4.41 -9.76 -9.22
N GLY A 110 4.96 -10.35 -8.15
CA GLY A 110 6.00 -11.37 -8.23
C GLY A 110 7.39 -10.84 -8.60
N GLN A 111 7.56 -9.53 -8.71
CA GLN A 111 8.87 -8.94 -8.97
C GLN A 111 9.75 -8.98 -7.72
N THR A 112 11.06 -9.03 -7.94
CA THR A 112 12.08 -9.00 -6.88
C THR A 112 13.09 -7.91 -7.19
N TYR A 113 13.68 -7.35 -6.13
CA TYR A 113 14.87 -6.53 -6.26
C TYR A 113 16.04 -7.39 -6.75
N LYS A 114 16.92 -6.80 -7.55
CA LYS A 114 18.17 -7.42 -8.04
C LYS A 114 19.29 -6.39 -7.96
N ILE A 115 20.53 -6.86 -7.92
CA ILE A 115 21.71 -6.00 -8.11
C ILE A 115 22.23 -6.25 -9.50
N GLU A 116 22.24 -5.22 -10.34
CA GLU A 116 22.70 -5.28 -11.72
C GLU A 116 23.77 -4.21 -11.98
N LYS A 117 24.67 -4.52 -12.90
CA LYS A 117 25.73 -3.60 -13.30
C LYS A 117 25.21 -2.72 -14.45
N LYS A 118 24.82 -1.48 -14.15
CA LYS A 118 24.37 -0.48 -15.12
C LYS A 118 25.44 0.61 -15.23
N ASP A 119 25.85 0.95 -16.45
CA ASP A 119 26.87 1.99 -16.72
C ASP A 119 28.18 1.80 -15.94
N ASN A 120 28.62 0.55 -15.84
CA ASN A 120 29.82 0.13 -15.11
C ASN A 120 29.76 0.30 -13.57
N VAL A 121 28.60 0.68 -13.01
CA VAL A 121 28.34 0.81 -11.58
C VAL A 121 27.33 -0.26 -11.14
N TRP A 122 27.55 -0.87 -9.98
CA TRP A 122 26.58 -1.80 -9.41
C TRP A 122 25.47 -1.02 -8.74
N ARG A 123 24.22 -1.24 -9.17
CA ARG A 123 23.03 -0.56 -8.67
C ARG A 123 21.91 -1.57 -8.41
N ALA A 124 21.02 -1.24 -7.49
CA ALA A 124 19.80 -1.98 -7.28
C ALA A 124 18.79 -1.67 -8.40
N THR A 125 18.15 -2.72 -8.92
CA THR A 125 17.10 -2.61 -9.93
C THR A 125 15.86 -3.39 -9.49
N CYS A 126 14.69 -2.89 -9.88
CA CYS A 126 13.41 -3.58 -9.73
C CYS A 126 12.78 -3.72 -11.10
N ALA A 127 12.47 -4.95 -11.52
CA ALA A 127 11.98 -5.26 -12.88
C ALA A 127 12.87 -4.70 -14.02
N GLY A 128 14.19 -4.56 -13.79
CA GLY A 128 15.16 -4.01 -14.75
C GLY A 128 15.28 -2.47 -14.74
N HIS A 129 14.52 -1.79 -13.88
CA HIS A 129 14.50 -0.33 -13.76
C HIS A 129 15.27 0.15 -12.52
N THR A 130 15.96 1.28 -12.65
CA THR A 130 16.68 1.95 -11.54
C THR A 130 15.79 2.91 -10.76
N ALA A 131 16.17 3.29 -9.54
CA ALA A 131 15.41 4.21 -8.68
C ALA A 131 14.95 5.50 -9.40
N GLU A 132 15.79 6.06 -10.25
CA GLU A 132 15.54 7.29 -11.01
C GLU A 132 14.38 7.17 -12.02
N GLU A 133 14.11 5.95 -12.50
CA GLU A 133 13.05 5.68 -13.50
C GLU A 133 11.67 5.54 -12.82
N PHE A 134 11.65 5.30 -11.51
CA PHE A 134 10.45 5.32 -10.68
C PHE A 134 10.16 6.75 -10.22
N HIS A 135 9.36 7.47 -10.99
CA HIS A 135 8.86 8.79 -10.59
C HIS A 135 7.36 8.90 -10.85
N ALA A 136 6.67 9.57 -9.93
CA ALA A 136 5.28 9.91 -10.12
C ALA A 136 5.12 10.81 -11.35
N LYS A 137 4.12 10.52 -12.17
CA LYS A 137 3.74 11.38 -13.30
C LYS A 137 3.35 12.76 -12.76
N LYS A 138 4.10 13.80 -13.16
CA LYS A 138 3.75 15.20 -12.87
C LYS A 138 2.48 15.64 -13.58
#